data_AF-A0A3B5R7K6-F1
#
_entry.id   AF-A0A3B5R7K6-F1
#
_cell.length_a   1.000
_cell.length_b   1.000
_cell.length_c   1.000
_cell.angle_alpha   90.00
_cell.angle_beta   90.00
_cell.angle_gamma   90.00
#
_symmetry.space_group_name_H-M   'P 1'
#
loop_
_entity.id
_entity.type
_entity.pdbx_description
1 polymer ?
#
loop_
_entity_poly.entity_id
_entity_poly.type
_entity_poly.pdbx_seq_one_letter_code
_entity_poly.pdbx_strand_id
1 'polypeptide(L)'
;MKCASHPTSEDDVSVALDLVLSNTRSVPCIGCTDIRDVVLVFQCSDRHVICLDCFQRYCQTRLNERQFIYDAVIGYSLPCAAGCENSLIRELHHFRILGDNQYGRYQQYGAEECLLTAGGVLCPSPGCGAGLLPPEGSRKVECDRRLLGCGFVFCRDCREGFHEGPCEGPAAACTCSVPNAERSGAGSAAPPGTGSAWGTTGLDRCCGQAPPTAGGAWLRPSSVQTVDLSLSVNNRIKCENPTASVPVSETVMFWFT
;
A
#
# COMPACT_ATOMS: atom_id res chain seq x y z
N MET A 1 -23.30 2.48 -21.72
CA MET A 1 -24.30 2.51 -20.64
C MET A 1 -24.42 3.95 -20.17
N LYS A 2 -25.63 4.42 -19.81
CA LYS A 2 -25.86 5.77 -19.29
C LYS A 2 -26.50 5.66 -17.91
N CYS A 3 -26.27 6.66 -17.07
CA CYS A 3 -26.95 6.73 -15.78
C CYS A 3 -28.46 6.94 -16.01
N ALA A 4 -29.30 6.10 -15.39
CA ALA A 4 -30.75 6.24 -15.46
C ALA A 4 -31.33 7.16 -14.37
N SER A 5 -30.49 7.59 -13.42
CA SER A 5 -30.93 8.39 -12.26
C SER A 5 -31.10 9.88 -12.55
N HIS A 6 -30.62 10.35 -13.70
CA HIS A 6 -30.74 11.73 -14.14
C HIS A 6 -30.81 11.82 -15.67
N PRO A 7 -31.32 12.93 -16.23
CA PRO A 7 -31.21 13.18 -17.67
C PRO A 7 -29.75 13.09 -18.10
N THR A 8 -29.49 12.44 -19.24
CA THR A 8 -28.16 12.27 -19.79
C THR A 8 -28.08 12.82 -21.21
N SER A 9 -26.96 13.47 -21.52
CA SER A 9 -26.62 13.97 -22.86
C SER A 9 -26.17 12.85 -23.79
N GLU A 10 -25.96 13.13 -25.08
CA GLU A 10 -25.45 12.11 -26.02
C GLU A 10 -24.03 11.65 -25.65
N ASP A 11 -23.20 12.55 -25.11
CA ASP A 11 -21.79 12.32 -24.77
C ASP A 11 -21.57 11.66 -23.38
N ASP A 12 -22.64 11.50 -22.59
CA ASP A 12 -22.53 10.91 -21.26
C ASP A 12 -22.24 9.41 -21.36
N VAL A 13 -21.07 9.00 -20.87
CA VAL A 13 -20.64 7.60 -20.81
C VAL A 13 -20.52 7.15 -19.36
N SER A 14 -21.09 5.99 -19.04
CA SER A 14 -20.94 5.34 -17.75
C SER A 14 -20.30 3.95 -17.90
N VAL A 15 -19.48 3.58 -16.93
CA VAL A 15 -18.84 2.26 -16.85
C VAL A 15 -19.81 1.25 -16.26
N ALA A 16 -19.88 0.06 -16.84
CA ALA A 16 -20.66 -1.04 -16.28
C ALA A 16 -19.86 -1.69 -15.15
N LEU A 17 -20.45 -1.76 -13.96
CA LEU A 17 -19.90 -2.50 -12.83
C LEU A 17 -20.42 -3.94 -12.92
N ASP A 18 -19.71 -4.78 -13.67
CA ASP A 18 -20.14 -6.13 -14.04
C ASP A 18 -20.19 -7.12 -12.86
N LEU A 19 -19.52 -6.81 -11.75
CA LEU A 19 -19.56 -7.62 -10.53
C LEU A 19 -20.69 -7.24 -9.58
N VAL A 20 -21.31 -6.07 -9.78
CA VAL A 20 -22.39 -5.58 -8.92
C VAL A 20 -23.72 -6.06 -9.46
N LEU A 21 -24.39 -6.92 -8.71
CA LEU A 21 -25.58 -7.64 -9.13
C LEU A 21 -26.71 -7.51 -8.09
N SER A 22 -27.95 -7.63 -8.56
CA SER A 22 -29.11 -7.80 -7.69
C SER A 22 -29.15 -9.20 -7.08
N ASN A 23 -29.37 -9.29 -5.77
CA ASN A 23 -29.37 -10.52 -4.99
C ASN A 23 -30.72 -11.23 -5.01
N THR A 24 -31.14 -11.69 -6.19
CA THR A 24 -32.42 -12.39 -6.39
C THR A 24 -32.53 -13.74 -5.68
N ARG A 25 -31.40 -14.29 -5.20
CA ARG A 25 -31.32 -15.58 -4.50
C ARG A 25 -31.16 -15.44 -3.00
N SER A 26 -31.22 -14.21 -2.46
CA SER A 26 -31.10 -13.93 -1.04
C SER A 26 -29.84 -14.56 -0.40
N VAL A 27 -28.72 -14.54 -1.13
CA VAL A 27 -27.44 -15.09 -0.64
C VAL A 27 -26.89 -14.16 0.45
N PRO A 28 -26.51 -14.69 1.63
CA PRO A 28 -25.96 -13.87 2.71
C PRO A 28 -24.56 -13.36 2.36
N CYS A 29 -24.24 -12.15 2.84
CA CYS A 29 -22.92 -11.55 2.72
C CYS A 29 -21.86 -12.36 3.50
N ILE A 30 -20.71 -12.64 2.90
CA ILE A 30 -19.59 -13.32 3.56
C ILE A 30 -19.03 -12.53 4.78
N GLY A 31 -19.15 -11.21 4.78
CA GLY A 31 -18.60 -10.35 5.82
C GLY A 31 -19.52 -10.17 7.03
N CYS A 32 -20.81 -9.92 6.81
CA CYS A 32 -21.76 -9.61 7.88
C CYS A 32 -22.90 -10.61 8.03
N THR A 33 -23.00 -11.63 7.18
CA THR A 33 -24.08 -12.63 7.14
C THR A 33 -25.49 -12.09 6.84
N ASP A 34 -25.66 -10.76 6.72
CA ASP A 34 -26.92 -10.15 6.30
C ASP A 34 -27.23 -10.44 4.83
N ILE A 35 -28.52 -10.48 4.50
CA ILE A 35 -29.03 -10.50 3.13
C ILE A 35 -29.31 -9.05 2.68
N ARG A 36 -28.72 -8.64 1.56
CA ARG A 36 -28.89 -7.30 0.96
C ARG A 36 -29.30 -7.44 -0.51
N ASP A 37 -30.09 -6.49 -1.00
CA ASP A 37 -30.65 -6.53 -2.36
C ASP A 37 -29.61 -6.34 -3.47
N VAL A 38 -28.53 -5.62 -3.18
CA VAL A 38 -27.42 -5.40 -4.12
C VAL A 38 -26.13 -5.88 -3.48
N VAL A 39 -25.40 -6.71 -4.22
CA VAL A 39 -24.19 -7.38 -3.75
C VAL A 39 -23.13 -7.36 -4.85
N LEU A 40 -21.86 -7.46 -4.45
CA LEU A 40 -20.75 -7.76 -5.34
C LEU A 40 -20.48 -9.26 -5.32
N VAL A 41 -20.30 -9.86 -6.49
CA VAL A 41 -19.95 -11.27 -6.65
C VAL A 41 -18.53 -11.39 -7.18
N PHE A 42 -17.63 -12.00 -6.41
CA PHE A 42 -16.23 -12.21 -6.81
C PHE A 42 -16.14 -13.24 -7.95
N GLN A 43 -15.12 -13.09 -8.80
CA GLN A 43 -14.82 -14.01 -9.92
C GLN A 43 -14.01 -15.25 -9.48
N CYS A 44 -14.14 -15.69 -8.23
CA CYS A 44 -13.52 -16.94 -7.74
C CYS A 44 -14.40 -18.17 -8.04
N SER A 45 -13.85 -19.38 -7.88
CA SER A 45 -14.55 -20.65 -8.12
C SER A 45 -15.86 -20.77 -7.34
N ASP A 46 -15.85 -20.35 -6.08
CA ASP A 46 -17.00 -20.44 -5.17
C ASP A 46 -17.99 -19.28 -5.33
N ARG A 47 -17.67 -18.31 -6.21
CA ARG A 47 -18.46 -17.10 -6.48
C ARG A 47 -18.92 -16.41 -5.19
N HIS A 48 -17.97 -16.18 -4.27
CA HIS A 48 -18.24 -15.54 -2.99
C HIS A 48 -18.97 -14.20 -3.16
N VAL A 49 -19.93 -13.95 -2.27
CA VAL A 49 -20.81 -12.79 -2.32
C VAL A 49 -20.54 -11.87 -1.14
N ILE A 50 -20.42 -10.56 -1.38
CA ILE A 50 -20.22 -9.54 -0.37
C ILE A 50 -21.19 -8.37 -0.60
N CYS A 51 -21.81 -7.84 0.46
CA CYS A 51 -22.62 -6.63 0.33
C CYS A 51 -21.75 -5.40 0.09
N LEU A 52 -22.33 -4.34 -0.48
CA LEU A 52 -21.59 -3.12 -0.85
C LEU A 52 -20.94 -2.43 0.36
N ASP A 53 -21.59 -2.41 1.52
CA ASP A 53 -21.04 -1.82 2.75
C ASP A 53 -19.79 -2.57 3.23
N CYS A 54 -19.85 -3.91 3.23
CA CYS A 54 -18.70 -4.75 3.60
C CYS A 54 -17.59 -4.63 2.55
N PHE A 55 -17.94 -4.52 1.27
CA PHE A 55 -16.95 -4.33 0.20
C PHE A 55 -16.21 -2.99 0.34
N GLN A 56 -16.92 -1.90 0.62
CA GLN A 56 -16.32 -0.59 0.85
C GLN A 56 -15.35 -0.64 2.05
N ARG A 57 -15.77 -1.22 3.19
CA ARG A 57 -14.91 -1.39 4.37
C ARG A 57 -13.70 -2.27 4.07
N TYR A 58 -13.89 -3.37 3.37
CA TYR A 58 -12.80 -4.25 2.94
C TYR A 58 -11.77 -3.49 2.11
N CYS A 59 -12.21 -2.72 1.12
CA CYS A 59 -11.32 -1.89 0.30
C CYS A 59 -10.60 -0.86 1.16
N GLN A 60 -11.30 -0.18 2.07
CA GLN A 60 -10.70 0.87 2.92
C GLN A 60 -9.65 0.31 3.88
N THR A 61 -9.92 -0.82 4.53
CA THR A 61 -8.95 -1.49 5.42
C THR A 61 -7.69 -1.87 4.65
N ARG A 62 -7.85 -2.54 3.50
CA ARG A 62 -6.69 -2.95 2.68
C ARG A 62 -5.93 -1.77 2.10
N LEU A 63 -6.62 -0.67 1.78
CA LEU A 63 -5.98 0.55 1.30
C LEU A 63 -5.13 1.21 2.39
N ASN A 64 -5.66 1.29 3.61
CA ASN A 64 -4.95 1.87 4.76
C ASN A 64 -3.71 1.06 5.14
N GLU A 65 -3.78 -0.26 5.00
CA GLU A 65 -2.67 -1.18 5.30
C GLU A 65 -1.71 -1.41 4.12
N ARG A 66 -1.92 -0.75 2.97
CA ARG A 66 -1.18 -0.97 1.71
C ARG A 66 -1.11 -2.46 1.31
N GLN A 67 -2.25 -3.14 1.38
CA GLN A 67 -2.39 -4.58 1.06
C GLN A 67 -3.18 -4.85 -0.22
N PHE A 68 -3.27 -3.85 -1.10
CA PHE A 68 -3.67 -4.10 -2.48
C PHE A 68 -2.53 -4.81 -3.21
N ILE A 69 -2.88 -5.63 -4.19
CA ILE A 69 -1.93 -6.42 -4.96
C ILE A 69 -1.74 -5.74 -6.30
N TYR A 70 -0.49 -5.45 -6.65
CA TYR A 70 -0.15 -4.98 -8.00
C TYR A 70 0.00 -6.17 -8.94
N ASP A 71 -0.74 -6.15 -10.04
CA ASP A 71 -0.60 -7.07 -11.17
C ASP A 71 -0.27 -6.27 -12.43
N ALA A 72 0.67 -6.75 -13.24
CA ALA A 72 1.17 -6.01 -14.41
C ALA A 72 0.12 -5.81 -15.51
N VAL A 73 -0.92 -6.65 -15.58
CA VAL A 73 -1.95 -6.61 -16.62
C VAL A 73 -3.22 -5.94 -16.09
N ILE A 74 -3.61 -6.27 -14.86
CA ILE A 74 -4.84 -5.75 -14.24
C ILE A 74 -4.61 -4.39 -13.59
N GLY A 75 -3.43 -4.18 -13.00
CA GLY A 75 -3.10 -3.02 -12.17
C GLY A 75 -3.25 -3.31 -10.68
N TYR A 76 -3.48 -2.26 -9.90
CA TYR A 76 -3.55 -2.34 -8.44
C TYR A 76 -4.94 -2.75 -7.99
N SER A 77 -5.11 -3.97 -7.46
CA SER A 77 -6.42 -4.58 -7.22
C SER A 77 -6.49 -5.38 -5.93
N LEU A 78 -7.66 -5.94 -5.62
CA LEU A 78 -7.91 -6.81 -4.48
C LEU A 78 -8.41 -8.18 -4.91
N PRO A 79 -8.00 -9.24 -4.19
CA PRO A 79 -8.55 -10.57 -4.39
C PRO A 79 -9.93 -10.69 -3.71
N CYS A 80 -10.51 -11.88 -3.80
CA CYS A 80 -11.65 -12.27 -3.01
C CYS A 80 -11.38 -12.07 -1.50
N ALA A 81 -12.37 -11.54 -0.78
CA ALA A 81 -12.29 -11.36 0.67
C ALA A 81 -12.04 -12.66 1.45
N ALA A 82 -12.38 -13.81 0.86
CA ALA A 82 -12.10 -15.15 1.40
C ALA A 82 -10.66 -15.64 1.16
N GLY A 83 -9.84 -14.90 0.39
CA GLY A 83 -8.48 -15.29 0.05
C GLY A 83 -8.35 -16.35 -1.06
N CYS A 84 -9.37 -16.50 -1.91
CA CYS A 84 -9.31 -17.44 -3.04
C CYS A 84 -8.20 -17.08 -4.02
N GLU A 85 -7.58 -18.10 -4.63
CA GLU A 85 -6.60 -17.92 -5.69
C GLU A 85 -7.24 -17.34 -6.97
N ASN A 86 -6.43 -16.65 -7.78
CA ASN A 86 -6.81 -16.12 -9.10
C ASN A 86 -8.12 -15.31 -9.11
N SER A 87 -8.40 -14.58 -8.03
CA SER A 87 -9.68 -13.92 -7.79
C SER A 87 -9.60 -12.39 -7.78
N LEU A 88 -8.55 -11.83 -8.40
CA LEU A 88 -8.37 -10.38 -8.52
C LEU A 88 -9.51 -9.75 -9.31
N ILE A 89 -10.01 -8.62 -8.82
CA ILE A 89 -11.00 -7.82 -9.52
C ILE A 89 -10.34 -7.18 -10.74
N ARG A 90 -10.82 -7.53 -11.93
CA ARG A 90 -10.25 -7.04 -13.21
C ARG A 90 -10.66 -5.62 -13.56
N GLU A 91 -11.91 -5.26 -13.27
CA GLU A 91 -12.45 -3.94 -13.56
C GLU A 91 -12.22 -3.01 -12.36
N LEU A 92 -11.20 -2.15 -12.44
CA LEU A 92 -10.78 -1.27 -11.34
C LEU A 92 -11.82 -0.19 -10.99
N HIS A 93 -12.75 0.11 -11.89
CA HIS A 93 -13.80 1.10 -11.63
C HIS A 93 -14.72 0.73 -10.46
N HIS A 94 -14.74 -0.55 -10.03
CA HIS A 94 -15.43 -0.97 -8.80
C HIS A 94 -14.92 -0.25 -7.55
N PHE A 95 -13.64 0.13 -7.53
CA PHE A 95 -13.05 0.82 -6.38
C PHE A 95 -13.51 2.27 -6.22
N ARG A 96 -14.25 2.84 -7.19
CA ARG A 96 -14.92 4.15 -7.01
C ARG A 96 -15.92 4.15 -5.86
N ILE A 97 -16.37 2.98 -5.39
CA ILE A 97 -17.18 2.86 -4.17
C ILE A 97 -16.51 3.44 -2.92
N LEU A 98 -15.18 3.58 -2.93
CA LEU A 98 -14.42 4.22 -1.86
C LEU A 98 -14.75 5.71 -1.68
N GLY A 99 -15.30 6.36 -2.71
CA GLY A 99 -15.49 7.81 -2.75
C GLY A 99 -14.20 8.57 -3.09
N ASP A 100 -14.34 9.82 -3.50
CA ASP A 100 -13.26 10.56 -4.19
C ASP A 100 -11.96 10.67 -3.39
N ASN A 101 -12.04 10.93 -2.08
CA ASN A 101 -10.85 11.06 -1.23
C ASN A 101 -10.04 9.75 -1.15
N GLN A 102 -10.71 8.64 -0.83
CA GLN A 102 -10.04 7.35 -0.71
C GLN A 102 -9.67 6.78 -2.08
N TYR A 103 -10.45 7.07 -3.12
CA TYR A 103 -10.12 6.70 -4.49
C TYR A 103 -8.87 7.44 -5.00
N GLY A 104 -8.69 8.71 -4.66
CA GLY A 104 -7.46 9.45 -4.97
C GLY A 104 -6.23 8.82 -4.31
N ARG A 105 -6.32 8.42 -3.03
CA ARG A 105 -5.25 7.66 -2.34
C ARG A 105 -4.96 6.33 -3.03
N TYR A 106 -6.00 5.61 -3.45
CA TYR A 106 -5.88 4.37 -4.21
C TYR A 106 -5.11 4.58 -5.53
N GLN A 107 -5.45 5.62 -6.30
CA GLN A 107 -4.75 5.94 -7.55
C GLN A 107 -3.27 6.29 -7.29
N GLN A 108 -3.01 7.08 -6.25
CA GLN A 108 -1.64 7.43 -5.86
C GLN A 108 -0.83 6.18 -5.51
N TYR A 109 -1.34 5.31 -4.62
CA TYR A 109 -0.63 4.08 -4.24
C TYR A 109 -0.45 3.14 -5.44
N GLY A 110 -1.44 3.03 -6.33
CA GLY A 110 -1.30 2.25 -7.56
C GLY A 110 -0.20 2.78 -8.48
N ALA A 111 -0.05 4.10 -8.61
CA ALA A 111 1.02 4.72 -9.38
C ALA A 111 2.40 4.51 -8.72
N GLU A 112 2.49 4.62 -7.39
CA GLU A 112 3.70 4.33 -6.62
C GLU A 112 4.17 2.89 -6.84
N GLU A 113 3.28 1.90 -6.69
CA GLU A 113 3.63 0.48 -6.87
C GLU A 113 4.00 0.14 -8.32
N CYS A 114 3.32 0.75 -9.29
CA CYS A 114 3.68 0.63 -10.71
C CYS A 114 5.10 1.14 -10.98
N LEU A 115 5.45 2.30 -10.44
CA LEU A 115 6.77 2.89 -10.57
C LEU A 115 7.85 2.02 -9.92
N LEU A 116 7.61 1.56 -8.69
CA LEU A 116 8.55 0.72 -7.95
C LEU A 116 8.79 -0.61 -8.67
N THR A 117 7.74 -1.21 -9.24
CA THR A 117 7.85 -2.43 -10.05
C THR A 117 8.65 -2.21 -11.33
N ALA A 118 8.56 -1.03 -11.94
CA ALA A 118 9.37 -0.63 -13.09
C ALA A 118 10.84 -0.29 -12.73
N GLY A 119 11.24 -0.45 -11.46
CA GLY A 119 12.60 -0.13 -10.99
C GLY A 119 12.83 1.35 -10.66
N GLY A 120 11.76 2.15 -10.64
CA GLY A 120 11.79 3.55 -10.21
C GLY A 120 11.92 3.71 -8.70
N VAL A 121 12.07 4.96 -8.26
CA VAL A 121 12.20 5.34 -6.85
C VAL A 121 11.36 6.56 -6.55
N LEU A 122 10.87 6.66 -5.32
CA LEU A 122 10.16 7.84 -4.82
C LEU A 122 11.15 8.81 -4.16
N CYS A 123 10.94 10.11 -4.38
CA CYS A 123 11.69 11.14 -3.68
C CYS A 123 11.44 11.06 -2.16
N PRO A 124 12.49 10.92 -1.32
CA PRO A 124 12.35 10.79 0.12
C PRO A 124 12.08 12.13 0.83
N SER A 125 12.19 13.26 0.14
CA SER A 125 11.97 14.57 0.75
C SER A 125 10.54 14.70 1.29
N PRO A 126 10.36 15.16 2.54
CA PRO A 126 9.04 15.38 3.13
C PRO A 126 8.18 16.27 2.24
N GLY A 127 6.96 15.82 1.95
CA GLY A 127 5.99 16.57 1.13
C GLY A 127 6.26 16.58 -0.37
N CYS A 128 7.29 15.88 -0.86
CA CYS A 128 7.55 15.74 -2.31
C CYS A 128 6.94 14.45 -2.86
N GLY A 129 7.54 13.28 -2.57
CA GLY A 129 7.04 11.99 -3.06
C GLY A 129 7.03 11.82 -4.58
N ALA A 130 7.73 12.67 -5.33
CA ALA A 130 7.78 12.57 -6.79
C ALA A 130 8.36 11.22 -7.23
N GLY A 131 7.74 10.62 -8.25
CA GLY A 131 8.18 9.38 -8.86
C GLY A 131 9.27 9.60 -9.91
N LEU A 132 10.41 8.93 -9.74
CA LEU A 132 11.59 9.09 -10.59
C LEU A 132 12.01 7.75 -11.17
N LEU A 133 12.34 7.73 -12.46
CA LEU A 133 12.91 6.56 -13.15
C LEU A 133 14.37 6.85 -13.52
N PRO A 134 15.32 6.70 -12.58
CA PRO A 134 16.72 6.97 -12.86
C PRO A 134 17.30 5.93 -13.84
N PRO A 135 18.31 6.30 -14.64
CA PRO A 135 19.03 5.36 -15.49
C PRO A 135 19.55 4.15 -14.72
N GLU A 136 19.59 3.00 -15.38
CA GLU A 136 20.11 1.76 -14.79
C GLU A 136 21.55 1.95 -14.30
N GLY A 137 21.86 1.39 -13.12
CA GLY A 137 23.18 1.46 -12.51
C GLY A 137 23.56 2.81 -11.89
N SER A 138 22.77 3.88 -12.07
CA SER A 138 23.05 5.15 -11.38
C SER A 138 22.64 5.09 -9.91
N ARG A 139 23.60 5.37 -9.01
CA ARG A 139 23.34 5.57 -7.57
C ARG A 139 22.90 6.99 -7.24
N LYS A 140 23.24 7.96 -8.09
CA LYS A 140 22.85 9.36 -7.92
C LYS A 140 21.49 9.59 -8.56
N VAL A 141 20.53 10.07 -7.77
CA VAL A 141 19.19 10.43 -8.24
C VAL A 141 18.94 11.88 -7.90
N GLU A 142 18.47 12.65 -8.88
CA GLU A 142 18.10 14.05 -8.72
C GLU A 142 16.60 14.22 -8.94
N CYS A 143 15.93 14.81 -7.96
CA CYS A 143 14.52 15.19 -8.05
C CYS A 143 14.40 16.56 -8.73
N ASP A 144 14.43 16.61 -10.06
CA ASP A 144 14.54 17.86 -10.84
C ASP A 144 13.37 18.83 -10.59
N ARG A 145 13.69 20.06 -10.17
CA ARG A 145 12.72 21.14 -9.94
C ARG A 145 11.97 21.56 -11.21
N ARG A 146 12.56 21.36 -12.38
CA ARG A 146 11.91 21.65 -13.68
C ARG A 146 10.74 20.70 -13.95
N LEU A 147 10.78 19.50 -13.36
CA LEU A 147 9.78 18.45 -13.52
C LEU A 147 8.92 18.28 -12.25
N LEU A 148 8.60 19.39 -11.56
CA LEU A 148 7.80 19.43 -10.32
C LEU A 148 8.49 18.79 -9.09
N GLY A 149 9.79 18.47 -9.18
CA GLY A 149 10.59 17.97 -8.07
C GLY A 149 10.99 19.03 -7.05
N CYS A 150 11.58 18.60 -5.93
CA CYS A 150 12.04 19.50 -4.87
C CYS A 150 13.50 19.98 -5.03
N GLY A 151 14.27 19.37 -5.95
CA GLY A 151 15.71 19.60 -6.14
C GLY A 151 16.60 18.75 -5.24
N PHE A 152 16.04 17.80 -4.49
CA PHE A 152 16.84 16.94 -3.61
C PHE A 152 17.62 15.91 -4.42
N VAL A 153 18.91 15.78 -4.07
CA VAL A 153 19.83 14.82 -4.69
C VAL A 153 20.17 13.75 -3.65
N PHE A 154 19.79 12.51 -3.95
CA PHE A 154 19.85 11.41 -2.99
C PHE A 154 20.49 10.15 -3.58
N CYS A 155 20.96 9.29 -2.69
CA CYS A 155 21.44 7.97 -3.05
C CYS A 155 20.24 7.04 -3.27
N ARG A 156 20.23 6.34 -4.40
CA ARG A 156 19.20 5.34 -4.74
C ARG A 156 19.04 4.26 -3.67
N ASP A 157 20.15 3.85 -3.05
CA ASP A 157 20.21 2.65 -2.21
C ASP A 157 19.74 2.93 -0.77
N CYS A 158 20.34 3.92 -0.09
CA CYS A 158 19.98 4.27 1.29
C CYS A 158 18.88 5.32 1.40
N ARG A 159 18.50 5.98 0.30
CA ARG A 159 17.52 7.09 0.25
C ARG A 159 17.91 8.34 1.06
N GLU A 160 19.18 8.43 1.47
CA GLU A 160 19.75 9.61 2.11
C GLU A 160 20.40 10.55 1.10
N GLY A 161 20.88 11.72 1.55
CA GLY A 161 21.64 12.65 0.70
C GLY A 161 22.77 11.96 -0.08
N PHE A 162 22.97 12.35 -1.33
CA PHE A 162 23.93 11.67 -2.20
C PHE A 162 25.37 11.72 -1.65
N HIS A 163 26.08 10.60 -1.77
CA HIS A 163 27.46 10.44 -1.33
C HIS A 163 28.24 9.53 -2.30
N GLU A 164 29.55 9.76 -2.43
CA GLU A 164 30.43 9.00 -3.34
C GLU A 164 30.87 7.65 -2.76
N GLY A 165 30.92 7.54 -1.43
CA GLY A 165 31.30 6.32 -0.70
C GLY A 165 30.19 5.25 -0.60
N PRO A 166 30.45 4.15 0.14
CA PRO A 166 29.43 3.18 0.53
C PRO A 166 28.39 3.83 1.47
N CYS A 167 27.19 3.26 1.54
CA CYS A 167 26.14 3.78 2.42
C CYS A 167 26.48 3.50 3.89
N GLU A 168 26.46 4.52 4.72
CA GLU A 168 26.72 4.41 6.16
C GLU A 168 25.42 4.05 6.92
N GLY A 169 25.09 2.75 6.97
CA GLY A 169 24.16 2.13 7.94
C GLY A 169 22.78 1.66 7.41
N PRO A 170 22.07 0.81 8.19
CA PRO A 170 22.55 -0.49 8.67
C PRO A 170 22.42 -1.54 7.55
N ALA A 171 23.52 -2.21 7.22
CA ALA A 171 23.43 -3.52 6.59
C ALA A 171 22.68 -4.47 7.55
N ALA A 172 21.83 -5.34 6.98
CA ALA A 172 21.13 -6.49 7.55
C ALA A 172 21.33 -6.82 9.04
N ALA A 173 20.20 -7.07 9.72
CA ALA A 173 20.08 -7.67 11.05
C ALA A 173 21.34 -8.44 11.50
N CYS A 174 21.89 -8.02 12.65
CA CYS A 174 22.97 -8.72 13.35
C CYS A 174 22.69 -10.22 13.37
N THR A 175 23.38 -11.00 12.54
CA THR A 175 23.53 -12.43 12.80
C THR A 175 24.44 -12.52 14.01
N CYS A 176 23.88 -12.74 15.19
CA CYS A 176 24.65 -13.26 16.30
C CYS A 176 25.14 -14.65 15.89
N SER A 177 26.34 -14.72 15.32
CA SER A 177 27.10 -15.96 15.21
C SER A 177 27.41 -16.40 16.64
N VAL A 178 26.64 -17.38 17.13
CA VAL A 178 26.94 -18.06 18.39
C VAL A 178 28.23 -18.86 18.18
N PRO A 179 29.31 -18.62 18.94
CA PRO A 179 30.45 -19.52 18.94
C PRO A 179 30.02 -20.81 19.66
N ASN A 180 30.08 -21.93 18.96
CA ASN A 180 29.92 -23.26 19.53
C ASN A 180 31.22 -23.69 20.21
N ALA A 181 31.21 -23.78 21.54
CA ALA A 181 32.19 -24.52 22.34
C ALA A 181 31.64 -24.68 23.77
N GLU A 182 31.72 -25.79 24.49
CA GLU A 182 32.19 -27.13 24.23
C GLU A 182 31.54 -28.01 25.31
N ARG A 183 31.20 -29.23 24.92
CA ARG A 183 30.74 -30.30 25.78
C ARG A 183 31.90 -30.77 26.67
N SER A 184 31.71 -30.78 27.99
CA SER A 184 32.51 -31.61 28.91
C SER A 184 31.68 -31.90 30.16
N GLY A 185 31.53 -33.19 30.46
CA GLY A 185 30.62 -33.70 31.50
C GLY A 185 31.30 -34.07 32.81
N ALA A 186 30.47 -34.16 33.84
CA ALA A 186 30.54 -34.94 35.08
C ALA A 186 29.27 -34.54 35.86
N GLY A 187 28.45 -35.35 36.52
CA GLY A 187 28.64 -36.61 37.21
C GLY A 187 27.89 -36.49 38.54
N SER A 188 26.89 -37.36 38.75
CA SER A 188 26.39 -37.84 40.06
C SER A 188 25.27 -37.11 40.84
N ALA A 189 24.21 -37.90 41.05
CA ALA A 189 23.42 -38.13 42.28
C ALA A 189 22.44 -37.06 42.84
N ALA A 190 21.16 -37.45 42.93
CA ALA A 190 20.13 -36.91 43.82
C ALA A 190 20.27 -37.51 45.25
N PRO A 191 19.72 -36.90 46.32
CA PRO A 191 18.32 -37.16 46.72
C PRO A 191 17.60 -35.94 47.37
N PRO A 192 16.33 -36.06 47.85
CA PRO A 192 15.39 -34.95 47.97
C PRO A 192 15.34 -34.30 49.36
N GLY A 193 14.85 -33.06 49.43
CA GLY A 193 14.59 -32.37 50.69
C GLY A 193 13.86 -31.05 50.49
N THR A 194 12.68 -30.95 51.10
CA THR A 194 11.79 -29.79 51.26
C THR A 194 12.44 -28.61 51.98
N GLY A 195 12.12 -27.37 51.59
CA GLY A 195 12.35 -26.18 52.42
C GLY A 195 12.48 -24.87 51.65
N SER A 196 11.53 -23.97 51.84
CA SER A 196 11.47 -22.60 51.33
C SER A 196 12.63 -21.71 51.80
N ALA A 197 13.17 -20.82 50.95
CA ALA A 197 13.23 -19.37 51.18
C ALA A 197 14.12 -18.57 50.18
N TRP A 198 13.54 -17.52 49.59
CA TRP A 198 14.05 -16.17 49.26
C TRP A 198 15.48 -15.99 48.69
N GLY A 199 15.58 -15.35 47.50
CA GLY A 199 16.84 -14.76 47.05
C GLY A 199 16.89 -14.32 45.57
N THR A 200 16.94 -13.01 45.38
CA THR A 200 17.12 -12.21 44.15
C THR A 200 18.33 -12.56 43.26
N THR A 201 18.17 -12.43 41.94
CA THR A 201 19.13 -11.87 40.93
C THR A 201 18.47 -12.01 39.55
N GLY A 202 18.11 -10.93 38.85
CA GLY A 202 19.02 -10.21 37.98
C GLY A 202 18.82 -10.66 36.53
N LEU A 203 17.86 -10.05 35.81
CA LEU A 203 17.88 -10.07 34.34
C LEU A 203 17.81 -8.64 33.83
N ASP A 204 18.93 -8.26 33.25
CA ASP A 204 19.24 -6.94 32.75
C ASP A 204 18.38 -6.54 31.54
N ARG A 205 18.03 -5.26 31.58
CA ARG A 205 17.51 -4.45 30.49
C ARG A 205 18.50 -4.44 29.32
N CYS A 206 17.97 -4.54 28.10
CA CYS A 206 18.55 -3.89 26.92
C CYS A 206 17.45 -3.15 26.14
N CYS A 207 17.85 -1.97 25.65
CA CYS A 207 17.08 -0.80 25.21
C CYS A 207 16.14 -1.04 24.01
N GLY A 208 15.10 -0.24 23.75
CA GLY A 208 14.67 1.02 24.36
C GLY A 208 13.21 1.33 23.99
N GLN A 209 12.47 1.85 24.97
CA GLN A 209 11.11 2.39 24.80
C GLN A 209 11.18 3.92 24.87
N ALA A 210 10.33 4.57 24.07
CA ALA A 210 10.16 6.01 23.98
C ALA A 210 9.69 6.64 25.31
N PRO A 211 10.03 7.92 25.58
CA PRO A 211 9.59 8.60 26.80
C PRO A 211 8.13 9.06 26.71
N PRO A 212 7.36 9.04 27.82
CA PRO A 212 6.06 9.70 27.92
C PRO A 212 6.20 11.09 28.58
N THR A 213 5.50 12.10 28.05
CA THR A 213 5.24 13.35 28.78
C THR A 213 3.81 13.83 28.61
N ALA A 214 3.09 13.75 29.73
CA ALA A 214 2.15 14.70 30.35
C ALA A 214 1.10 15.45 29.50
N GLY A 215 -0.13 15.45 30.03
CA GLY A 215 -1.32 16.02 29.41
C GLY A 215 -1.51 17.53 29.61
N GLY A 216 -2.50 18.05 28.88
CA GLY A 216 -2.93 19.44 28.97
C GLY A 216 -4.09 19.74 28.01
N ALA A 217 -5.27 19.92 28.60
CA ALA A 217 -6.39 20.80 28.22
C ALA A 217 -7.10 20.63 26.85
N TRP A 218 -8.42 20.47 26.98
CA TRP A 218 -9.45 20.55 25.96
C TRP A 218 -9.62 21.96 25.41
N LEU A 219 -9.51 22.14 24.09
CA LEU A 219 -10.05 23.29 23.36
C LEU A 219 -10.69 22.82 22.03
N ARG A 220 -11.86 23.40 21.76
CA ARG A 220 -12.78 23.11 20.65
C ARG A 220 -12.21 23.64 19.31
N PRO A 221 -12.52 23.03 18.16
CA PRO A 221 -12.42 23.71 16.88
C PRO A 221 -13.75 24.34 16.48
N SER A 222 -13.72 25.65 16.24
CA SER A 222 -14.75 26.41 15.55
C SER A 222 -14.62 26.25 14.03
N SER A 223 -15.77 26.09 13.36
CA SER A 223 -16.15 26.61 12.03
C SER A 223 -15.14 26.63 10.86
N VAL A 224 -15.41 25.75 9.89
CA VAL A 224 -15.65 26.00 8.44
C VAL A 224 -14.74 27.00 7.70
N GLN A 225 -14.06 26.50 6.67
CA GLN A 225 -14.15 27.04 5.31
C GLN A 225 -13.77 25.96 4.28
N THR A 226 -14.77 25.46 3.56
CA THR A 226 -14.63 24.61 2.37
C THR A 226 -14.17 25.47 1.20
N VAL A 227 -13.00 25.19 0.65
CA VAL A 227 -12.60 25.70 -0.66
C VAL A 227 -12.97 24.67 -1.72
N ASP A 228 -13.84 25.10 -2.63
CA ASP A 228 -14.29 24.38 -3.82
C ASP A 228 -13.12 24.31 -4.82
N LEU A 229 -12.70 23.10 -5.19
CA LEU A 229 -11.86 22.86 -6.36
C LEU A 229 -12.52 21.77 -7.20
N SER A 230 -13.65 22.15 -7.79
CA SER A 230 -14.06 21.62 -9.07
C SER A 230 -13.07 22.11 -10.14
N LEU A 231 -12.27 21.21 -10.73
CA LEU A 231 -11.88 21.23 -12.15
C LEU A 231 -10.91 20.08 -12.54
N SER A 232 -11.30 19.42 -13.63
CA SER A 232 -10.53 18.63 -14.61
C SER A 232 -10.00 17.23 -14.27
N VAL A 233 -10.84 16.30 -14.71
CA VAL A 233 -10.55 14.94 -15.17
C VAL A 233 -9.67 14.97 -16.44
N ASN A 234 -8.50 14.32 -16.41
CA ASN A 234 -7.99 13.35 -17.40
C ASN A 234 -6.46 13.28 -17.37
N ASN A 235 -5.89 12.20 -16.82
CA ASN A 235 -4.71 11.60 -17.45
C ASN A 235 -4.64 10.09 -17.24
N ARG A 236 -4.67 9.40 -18.38
CA ARG A 236 -4.67 7.95 -18.53
C ARG A 236 -3.23 7.52 -18.77
N ILE A 237 -2.55 7.00 -17.74
CA ILE A 237 -1.28 6.30 -17.97
C ILE A 237 -1.60 4.95 -18.62
N LYS A 238 -1.28 4.82 -19.90
CA LYS A 238 -1.10 3.52 -20.55
C LYS A 238 0.34 3.08 -20.26
N CYS A 239 0.49 2.02 -19.47
CA CYS A 239 1.73 1.27 -19.43
C CYS A 239 1.77 0.39 -20.69
N GLU A 240 2.47 0.83 -21.73
CA GLU A 240 2.74 -0.01 -22.89
C GLU A 240 3.93 -0.95 -22.61
N ASN A 241 3.77 -2.19 -23.06
CA ASN A 241 4.66 -3.34 -22.84
C ASN A 241 5.84 -3.29 -23.83
N PRO A 242 7.12 -3.39 -23.43
CA PRO A 242 8.23 -3.26 -24.35
C PRO A 242 8.57 -4.62 -24.99
N THR A 243 8.08 -4.86 -26.21
CA THR A 243 8.71 -5.81 -27.15
C THR A 243 8.86 -5.14 -28.51
N ALA A 244 9.81 -4.22 -28.63
CA ALA A 244 10.40 -3.84 -29.91
C ALA A 244 11.73 -3.12 -29.67
N SER A 245 12.81 -3.73 -30.14
CA SER A 245 14.17 -3.22 -30.14
C SER A 245 14.42 -2.22 -31.27
N VAL A 246 14.68 -0.92 -31.01
CA VAL A 246 15.68 -0.03 -31.67
C VAL A 246 15.86 1.28 -30.84
N PRO A 247 16.83 2.20 -31.08
CA PRO A 247 17.77 2.65 -30.05
C PRO A 247 17.56 4.08 -29.53
N VAL A 248 18.33 4.36 -28.48
CA VAL A 248 18.61 5.58 -27.71
C VAL A 248 18.37 6.93 -28.41
N SER A 249 17.48 7.72 -27.81
CA SER A 249 17.61 9.15 -27.50
C SER A 249 16.24 9.82 -27.61
N GLU A 250 15.52 9.95 -26.50
CA GLU A 250 14.74 11.14 -26.16
C GLU A 250 14.02 10.94 -24.83
N THR A 251 14.13 11.96 -23.98
CA THR A 251 13.45 12.09 -22.68
C THR A 251 11.94 12.04 -22.88
N VAL A 252 11.31 10.91 -22.53
CA VAL A 252 9.84 10.81 -22.51
C VAL A 252 9.33 11.38 -21.18
N MET A 253 8.84 12.62 -21.23
CA MET A 253 8.07 13.23 -20.15
C MET A 253 6.71 12.54 -20.03
N PHE A 254 6.37 12.06 -18.85
CA PHE A 254 5.00 11.63 -18.54
C PHE A 254 4.35 12.63 -17.58
N TRP A 255 3.31 13.29 -18.09
CA TRP A 255 2.53 14.30 -17.41
C TRP A 255 1.37 13.65 -16.64
N PHE A 256 1.07 14.16 -15.45
CA PHE A 256 -0.22 13.97 -14.78
C PHE A 256 -0.85 15.36 -14.64
N THR A 257 -1.90 15.63 -15.42
CA THR A 257 -2.86 16.70 -15.18
C THR A 257 -4.06 16.15 -14.43
#